data_AF-A0A1H2TB77-F1
#
_entry.id   AF-A0A1H2TB77-F1
#
_cell.length_a   1.000
_cell.length_b   1.000
_cell.length_c   1.000
_cell.angle_alpha   90.00
_cell.angle_beta   90.00
_cell.angle_gamma   90.00
#
_symmetry.space_group_name_H-M   'P 1'
#
loop_
_entity.id
_entity.type
_entity.pdbx_description
1 polymer ?
#
loop_
_entity_poly.entity_id
_entity_poly.type
_entity_poly.pdbx_seq_one_letter_code
_entity_poly.pdbx_strand_id
1 'polypeptide(L)' 'MATIIQPTPALVGKEAKEFWKKIENYETYLKEKGISLSRKKIEKDAAFFKSLFKKEKNRDR' A
#
# COMPACT_ATOMS: atom_id res chain seq x y z
N MET A 1 -33.81 12.21 13.57
CA MET A 1 -33.85 12.18 12.09
C MET A 1 -32.99 11.01 11.64
N ALA A 2 -33.45 10.17 10.71
CA ALA A 2 -32.67 9.04 10.21
C ALA A 2 -31.58 9.55 9.26
N THR A 3 -30.34 9.11 9.45
CA THR A 3 -29.22 9.44 8.56
C THR A 3 -29.44 8.74 7.22
N ILE A 4 -29.53 9.49 6.13
CA ILE A 4 -29.67 8.92 4.78
C ILE A 4 -28.34 8.25 4.42
N ILE A 5 -28.33 6.91 4.35
CA ILE A 5 -27.16 6.15 3.92
C ILE A 5 -27.08 6.27 2.39
N GLN A 6 -26.06 6.97 1.89
CA GLN A 6 -25.80 7.01 0.45
C GLN A 6 -25.35 5.62 -0.02
N PRO A 7 -25.76 5.18 -1.22
CA PRO A 7 -25.26 3.92 -1.77
C PRO A 7 -23.74 4.01 -1.94
N THR A 8 -23.05 2.90 -1.68
CA THR A 8 -21.60 2.82 -1.91
C THR A 8 -21.33 3.15 -3.37
N PRO A 9 -20.49 4.16 -3.67
CA PRO A 9 -20.15 4.49 -5.04
C PRO A 9 -19.47 3.27 -5.69
N ALA A 10 -20.08 2.76 -6.76
CA ALA A 10 -19.57 1.66 -7.54
C ALA A 10 -18.97 2.20 -8.85
N LEU A 11 -17.82 1.69 -9.24
CA LEU A 11 -17.26 1.97 -10.56
C LEU A 11 -18.12 1.23 -11.60
N VAL A 12 -18.82 1.98 -12.45
CA VAL A 12 -19.68 1.40 -13.50
C VAL A 12 -19.32 1.98 -14.87
N GLY A 13 -19.36 1.15 -15.91
CA GLY A 13 -19.18 1.60 -17.29
C GLY A 13 -17.75 2.01 -17.63
N LYS A 14 -17.55 3.26 -18.07
CA LYS A 14 -16.25 3.75 -18.57
C LYS A 14 -15.19 3.82 -17.47
N GLU A 15 -15.57 4.27 -16.28
CA GLU A 15 -14.65 4.39 -15.13
C GLU A 15 -14.10 3.04 -14.68
N ALA A 16 -14.94 1.99 -14.69
CA ALA A 16 -14.50 0.64 -14.38
C ALA A 16 -13.45 0.13 -15.40
N LYS A 17 -13.65 0.39 -16.69
CA LYS A 17 -12.71 0.00 -17.74
C LYS A 17 -11.36 0.73 -17.59
N GLU A 18 -11.39 2.02 -17.28
CA GLU A 18 -10.18 2.81 -17.04
C GLU A 18 -9.44 2.36 -15.79
N PHE A 19 -10.17 2.04 -14.71
CA PHE A 19 -9.60 1.46 -13.51
C PHE A 19 -8.84 0.15 -13.82
N TRP A 20 -9.44 -0.77 -14.56
CA TRP A 20 -8.79 -2.03 -14.93
C TRP A 20 -7.57 -1.82 -15.82
N LYS A 21 -7.63 -0.90 -16.79
CA LYS A 21 -6.48 -0.54 -17.63
C LYS A 21 -5.32 0.06 -16.81
N LYS A 22 -5.64 0.79 -15.74
CA LYS A 22 -4.65 1.34 -14.81
C LYS A 22 -4.04 0.25 -13.92
N ILE A 23 -4.82 -0.73 -13.48
CA ILE A 23 -4.35 -1.91 -12.74
C ILE A 23 -3.40 -2.75 -13.61
N GLU A 24 -3.72 -2.94 -14.89
CA GLU A 24 -2.89 -3.71 -15.83
C GLU A 24 -1.47 -3.13 -15.97
N ASN A 25 -1.36 -1.80 -15.98
CA ASN A 25 -0.07 -1.10 -16.07
C ASN A 25 0.55 -0.75 -14.70
N TYR A 26 -0.02 -1.27 -13.61
CA TYR A 26 0.35 -0.84 -12.27
C TYR A 26 1.79 -1.23 -11.90
N GLU A 27 2.26 -2.39 -12.33
CA GLU A 27 3.65 -2.79 -12.09
C GLU A 27 4.66 -1.87 -12.77
N THR A 28 4.37 -1.45 -14.00
CA THR A 28 5.22 -0.51 -14.75
C THR A 28 5.25 0.85 -14.08
N TYR A 29 4.08 1.36 -13.68
CA TYR A 29 3.97 2.60 -12.91
C TYR A 29 4.79 2.56 -11.61
N LEU A 30 4.76 1.44 -10.88
CA LEU A 30 5.55 1.29 -9.66
C LEU A 30 7.06 1.26 -9.95
N LYS A 31 7.49 0.57 -11.02
CA LYS A 31 8.89 0.56 -11.46
C LYS A 31 9.38 1.97 -11.81
N GLU A 32 8.59 2.76 -12.55
CA GLU A 32 8.91 4.16 -12.88
C GLU A 32 9.08 5.04 -11.63
N LYS A 33 8.29 4.76 -10.58
CA LYS A 33 8.41 5.43 -9.27
C LYS A 33 9.55 4.88 -8.41
N GLY A 34 10.35 3.92 -8.90
CA GLY A 34 11.41 3.27 -8.14
C GLY A 34 10.91 2.28 -7.08
N ILE A 35 9.61 1.98 -7.07
CA ILE A 35 8.98 1.06 -6.11
C ILE A 35 9.02 -0.34 -6.71
N SER A 36 9.72 -1.24 -6.03
CA SER A 36 9.75 -2.67 -6.40
C SER A 36 8.91 -3.46 -5.41
N LEU A 37 7.81 -4.07 -5.88
CA LEU A 37 6.94 -4.96 -5.11
C LEU A 37 7.58 -6.34 -4.90
N SER A 38 8.84 -6.38 -4.46
CA SER A 38 9.47 -7.63 -4.05
C SER A 38 9.16 -7.88 -2.58
N ARG A 39 8.43 -8.96 -2.29
CA ARG A 39 8.14 -9.39 -0.91
C ARG A 39 9.41 -9.42 -0.05
N LYS A 40 10.52 -9.95 -0.59
CA LYS A 40 11.82 -10.00 0.10
C LYS A 40 12.37 -8.60 0.41
N LYS A 41 12.19 -7.63 -0.48
CA LYS A 41 12.64 -6.25 -0.27
C LYS A 41 11.81 -5.58 0.83
N ILE A 42 10.48 -5.73 0.76
CA ILE A 42 9.54 -5.20 1.76
C ILE A 42 9.83 -5.78 3.16
N GLU A 43 10.05 -7.09 3.26
CA GLU A 43 10.40 -7.75 4.53
C GLU A 43 11.74 -7.23 5.10
N LYS A 44 12.75 -7.04 4.25
CA LYS A 44 14.04 -6.47 4.65
C LYS A 44 13.91 -5.03 5.12
N ASP A 45 13.19 -4.20 4.36
CA ASP A 45 12.97 -2.79 4.70
C ASP A 45 12.19 -2.68 6.02
N ALA A 46 11.13 -3.48 6.18
CA ALA A 46 10.36 -3.53 7.43
C ALA A 46 11.21 -4.00 8.63
N ALA A 47 12.08 -5.00 8.45
CA ALA A 47 12.99 -5.45 9.50
C ALA A 47 14.00 -4.36 9.89
N PHE A 48 14.57 -3.65 8.90
CA PHE A 48 15.46 -2.51 9.12
C PHE A 48 14.75 -1.38 9.88
N PHE A 49 13.57 -0.94 9.42
CA PHE A 49 12.76 0.05 10.14
C PHE A 49 12.47 -0.38 11.58
N LYS A 50 12.10 -1.64 11.81
CA LYS A 50 11.84 -2.16 13.15
C LYS A 50 13.09 -2.14 14.04
N SER A 51 14.29 -2.29 13.47
CA SER A 51 15.55 -2.18 14.21
C SER A 51 15.87 -0.75 14.65
N LEU A 52 15.49 0.27 13.87
CA LEU A 52 15.68 1.68 14.26
C LEU A 52 14.88 2.05 15.51
N PHE A 53 13.72 1.44 15.70
CA PHE A 53 12.85 1.66 16.86
C PHE A 53 13.05 0.62 17.97
N LYS A 54 13.97 -0.34 17.81
CA LYS A 54 14.38 -1.18 18.94
C LYS A 54 15.13 -0.30 19.92
N LYS A 55 14.44 0.12 20.97
CA LYS A 55 15.04 0.70 22.17
C LYS A 55 16.16 -0.24 22.62
N GLU A 56 17.40 0.26 22.73
CA GLU A 56 18.44 -0.49 23.43
C GLU A 56 17.90 -0.78 24.82
N LYS A 57 17.57 -2.05 25.09
CA LYS A 57 17.46 -2.54 26.46
C LYS A 57 18.87 -2.62 27.02
N ASN A 58 19.55 -1.49 27.17
CA ASN A 58 20.80 -1.45 27.90
C ASN A 58 20.48 -1.16 29.36
N ARG A 59 20.75 -2.18 30.17
CA ARG A 59 21.12 -2.10 31.59
C ARG A 59 20.06 -1.52 32.53
N ASP A 60 19.33 -2.42 33.17
CA ASP A 60 19.31 -2.35 34.62
C ASP A 60 19.46 -3.76 35.19
N ARG A 61 20.67 -3.99 35.73
CA ARG A 61 21.10 -4.98 36.74
C ARG A 61 20.94 -6.46 36.42
#